data_AF-A0A8D8TXZ4-F1
#
_entry.id   AF-A0A8D8TXZ4-F1
#
_cell.length_a   1.000
_cell.length_b   1.000
_cell.length_c   1.000
_cell.angle_alpha   90.00
_cell.angle_beta   90.00
_cell.angle_gamma   90.00
#
_symmetry.space_group_name_H-M   'P 1'
#
loop_
_entity.id
_entity.type
_entity.pdbx_description
1 polymer ?
#
loop_
_entity_poly.entity_id
_entity_poly.type
_entity_poly.pdbx_seq_one_letter_code
_entity_poly.pdbx_strand_id
1 'polypeptide(L)'
;SMHEFSLILFLFMFIIISASRLFWILAFIMAVIASVLLISNLHKKWIDNPVIISLSPTATQLTAIPFPAITICNMNNVQKSIALAIQAGNDTESEMERKLLSDFCDEESLIGDGLGLGAGEWETVKNFMIKVTQPCDAMIRLCLWHGDPINCSRIFYPSLTDEGMCCSFNKVRNEFIFKNP
;
A
#
# COMPACT_ATOMS: atom_id res chain seq x y z
N SER A 1 0.25 67.48 -48.83
CA SER A 1 0.90 66.15 -48.67
C SER A 1 0.47 65.44 -47.39
N MET A 2 0.61 66.05 -46.20
CA MET A 2 0.25 65.41 -44.93
C MET A 2 -1.26 65.15 -44.74
N HIS A 3 -2.12 66.02 -45.28
CA HIS A 3 -3.58 65.86 -45.21
C HIS A 3 -4.11 64.74 -46.14
N GLU A 4 -3.51 64.59 -47.32
CA GLU A 4 -3.79 63.50 -48.27
C GLU A 4 -3.40 62.14 -47.68
N PHE A 5 -2.25 62.08 -47.01
CA PHE A 5 -1.75 60.86 -46.36
C PHE A 5 -2.62 60.42 -45.16
N SER A 6 -3.12 61.38 -44.38
CA SER A 6 -4.02 61.10 -43.26
C SER A 6 -5.41 60.64 -43.73
N LEU A 7 -5.90 61.13 -44.87
CA LEU A 7 -7.17 60.70 -45.47
C LEU A 7 -7.07 59.27 -46.02
N ILE A 8 -5.94 58.92 -46.63
CA ILE A 8 -5.64 57.57 -47.12
C ILE A 8 -5.52 56.58 -45.96
N LEU A 9 -4.84 56.95 -44.86
CA LEU A 9 -4.74 56.11 -43.65
C LEU A 9 -6.10 55.92 -42.95
N PHE A 10 -6.94 56.96 -42.89
CA PHE A 10 -8.30 56.84 -42.35
C PHE A 10 -9.19 55.98 -43.25
N LEU A 11 -9.11 56.13 -44.58
CA LEU A 11 -9.84 55.28 -45.52
C LEU A 11 -9.34 53.83 -45.47
N PHE A 12 -8.03 53.59 -45.32
CA PHE A 12 -7.46 52.26 -45.11
C PHE A 12 -7.91 51.65 -43.79
N MET A 13 -7.90 52.42 -42.71
CA MET A 13 -8.34 51.94 -41.40
C MET A 13 -9.86 51.73 -41.35
N PHE A 14 -10.65 52.53 -42.05
CA PHE A 14 -12.12 52.39 -42.16
C PHE A 14 -12.53 51.22 -43.08
N ILE A 15 -11.78 50.96 -44.16
CA ILE A 15 -11.93 49.77 -45.01
C ILE A 15 -11.50 48.51 -44.23
N ILE A 16 -10.39 48.56 -43.49
CA ILE A 16 -9.98 47.50 -42.56
C ILE A 16 -11.06 47.29 -41.50
N ILE A 17 -11.62 48.34 -40.89
CA ILE A 17 -12.68 48.27 -39.85
C ILE A 17 -14.01 47.72 -40.40
N SER A 18 -14.33 47.89 -41.69
CA SER A 18 -15.57 47.37 -42.29
C SER A 18 -15.43 45.92 -42.76
N ALA A 19 -14.25 45.53 -43.28
CA ALA A 19 -13.84 44.14 -43.44
C ALA A 19 -13.60 43.44 -42.07
N SER A 20 -13.40 44.22 -41.01
CA SER A 20 -12.96 43.73 -39.70
C SER A 20 -14.05 43.07 -38.88
N ARG A 21 -15.33 43.43 -38.99
CA ARG A 21 -16.35 42.90 -38.07
C ARG A 21 -16.55 41.40 -38.26
N LEU A 22 -16.64 40.95 -39.52
CA LEU A 22 -16.75 39.53 -39.86
C LEU A 22 -15.46 38.77 -39.52
N PHE A 23 -14.29 39.36 -39.80
CA PHE A 23 -13.00 38.77 -39.44
C PHE A 23 -12.87 38.56 -37.93
N TRP A 24 -13.20 39.57 -37.11
CA TRP A 24 -13.15 39.47 -35.65
C TRP A 24 -14.19 38.49 -35.10
N ILE A 25 -15.38 38.41 -35.70
CA ILE A 25 -16.39 37.40 -35.36
C ILE A 25 -15.89 35.98 -35.66
N LEU A 26 -15.32 35.75 -36.84
CA LEU A 26 -14.76 34.45 -37.21
C LEU A 26 -13.56 34.06 -36.34
N ALA A 27 -12.66 35.01 -36.07
CA ALA A 27 -11.52 34.79 -35.18
C ALA A 27 -11.97 34.45 -33.75
N PHE A 28 -13.01 35.13 -33.24
CA PHE A 28 -13.59 34.83 -31.93
C PHE A 28 -14.22 33.43 -31.90
N ILE A 29 -15.00 33.06 -32.92
CA ILE A 29 -15.60 31.72 -33.03
C ILE A 29 -14.51 30.64 -33.05
N MET A 30 -13.45 30.84 -33.85
CA MET A 30 -12.32 29.91 -33.92
C MET A 30 -11.60 29.77 -32.56
N ALA A 31 -11.42 30.88 -31.85
CA ALA A 31 -10.82 30.86 -30.50
C ALA A 31 -11.70 30.12 -29.48
N VAL A 32 -13.03 30.29 -29.55
CA VAL A 32 -13.98 29.56 -28.68
C VAL A 32 -13.93 28.07 -28.98
N ILE A 33 -13.96 27.68 -30.26
CA ILE A 33 -13.87 26.26 -30.67
C ILE A 33 -12.55 25.65 -30.17
N ALA A 34 -11.41 26.32 -30.40
CA ALA A 34 -10.11 25.85 -29.93
C ALA A 34 -10.08 25.70 -28.40
N SER A 35 -10.65 26.64 -27.66
CA SER A 35 -10.73 26.60 -26.20
C SER A 35 -11.54 25.39 -25.71
N VAL A 36 -12.70 25.12 -26.30
CA VAL A 36 -13.55 23.97 -25.95
C VAL A 36 -12.83 22.64 -26.23
N LEU A 37 -12.11 22.55 -27.35
CA LEU A 37 -11.33 21.35 -27.69
C LEU A 37 -10.20 21.11 -26.68
N LEU A 38 -9.45 22.16 -26.33
CA LEU A 38 -8.37 22.09 -25.34
C LEU A 38 -8.88 21.69 -23.95
N ILE A 39 -9.98 22.31 -23.50
CA ILE A 39 -10.61 21.98 -22.21
C ILE A 39 -11.07 20.53 -22.20
N SER A 40 -11.71 20.06 -23.28
CA SER A 40 -12.18 18.67 -23.39
C SER A 40 -11.02 17.67 -23.34
N ASN A 41 -9.89 17.97 -24.01
CA ASN A 41 -8.72 17.11 -24.01
C ASN A 41 -8.03 17.09 -22.64
N LEU A 42 -7.91 18.25 -21.99
CA LEU A 42 -7.37 18.34 -20.64
C LEU A 42 -8.27 17.62 -19.63
N HIS A 43 -9.59 17.76 -19.78
CA HIS A 43 -10.55 17.11 -18.91
C HIS A 43 -10.52 15.58 -19.04
N LYS A 44 -10.45 15.05 -20.27
CA LYS A 44 -10.22 13.61 -20.50
C LYS A 44 -8.93 13.14 -19.86
N LYS A 45 -7.82 13.85 -20.08
CA LYS A 45 -6.54 13.53 -19.45
C LYS A 45 -6.61 13.53 -17.92
N TRP A 46 -7.38 14.43 -17.33
CA TRP A 46 -7.60 14.53 -15.89
C TRP A 46 -8.47 13.38 -15.35
N ILE A 47 -9.52 12.97 -16.08
CA ILE A 47 -10.34 11.80 -15.73
C ILE A 47 -9.51 10.52 -15.81
N ASP A 48 -8.71 10.36 -16.85
CA ASP A 48 -7.87 9.17 -17.05
C ASP A 48 -6.68 9.14 -16.08
N ASN A 49 -6.18 10.30 -15.66
CA ASN A 49 -5.03 10.45 -14.76
C ASN A 49 -5.38 11.41 -13.60
N PRO A 50 -6.20 10.98 -12.64
CA PRO A 50 -6.70 11.84 -11.57
C PRO A 50 -5.64 12.26 -10.54
N VAL A 51 -4.40 11.79 -10.67
CA VAL A 51 -3.31 12.06 -9.71
C VAL A 51 -2.07 12.57 -10.44
N ILE A 52 -1.60 13.75 -10.05
CA ILE A 52 -0.30 14.30 -10.46
C ILE A 52 0.74 13.86 -9.43
N ILE A 53 1.69 13.02 -9.84
CA ILE A 53 2.80 12.60 -8.99
C ILE A 53 3.93 13.62 -9.18
N SER A 54 4.32 14.30 -8.10
CA SER A 54 5.53 15.11 -8.06
C SER A 54 6.54 14.45 -7.13
N LEU A 55 7.75 14.23 -7.63
CA LEU A 55 8.87 13.82 -6.80
C LEU A 55 9.45 15.07 -6.16
N SER A 56 9.63 15.08 -4.85
CA SER A 56 10.38 16.15 -4.19
C SER A 56 11.83 16.09 -4.70
N PRO A 57 12.37 17.17 -5.29
CA PRO A 57 13.75 17.19 -5.79
C PRO A 57 14.79 17.32 -4.66
N THR A 58 14.35 17.44 -3.40
CA THR A 58 15.24 17.52 -2.25
C THR A 58 15.89 16.15 -2.02
N ALA A 59 17.14 16.01 -2.45
CA ALA A 59 17.97 14.87 -2.11
C ALA A 59 18.20 14.85 -0.59
N THR A 60 17.48 13.99 0.11
CA THR A 60 17.79 13.68 1.51
C THR A 60 18.98 12.73 1.57
N GLN A 61 19.87 12.94 2.52
CA GLN A 61 20.95 11.99 2.76
C GLN A 61 20.34 10.65 3.23
N LEU A 62 20.92 9.53 2.84
CA LEU A 62 20.44 8.20 3.22
C LEU A 62 20.40 7.99 4.75
N THR A 63 21.22 8.71 5.50
CA THR A 63 21.25 8.74 6.97
C THR A 63 20.02 9.39 7.60
N ALA A 64 19.26 10.19 6.85
CA ALA A 64 18.03 10.83 7.33
C ALA A 64 16.81 9.92 7.21
N ILE A 65 16.92 8.78 6.52
CA ILE A 65 15.85 7.80 6.37
C ILE A 65 16.01 6.75 7.48
N PRO A 66 15.02 6.58 8.37
CA PRO A 66 15.10 5.58 9.42
C PRO A 66 15.14 4.19 8.79
N PHE A 67 15.89 3.27 9.40
CA PHE A 67 15.90 1.88 8.97
C PHE A 67 14.46 1.33 9.02
N PRO A 68 14.03 0.51 8.06
CA PRO A 68 12.67 0.00 8.03
C PRO A 68 12.43 -1.05 9.12
N ALA A 69 11.16 -1.42 9.29
CA ALA A 69 10.81 -2.64 9.99
C ALA A 69 11.12 -3.86 9.11
N ILE A 70 11.69 -4.91 9.68
CA ILE A 70 11.96 -6.18 8.99
C ILE A 70 11.16 -7.28 9.67
N THR A 71 10.37 -8.02 8.91
CA THR A 71 9.61 -9.18 9.40
C THR A 71 10.04 -10.42 8.64
N ILE A 72 10.43 -11.47 9.36
CA ILE A 72 10.88 -12.75 8.81
C ILE A 72 9.90 -13.82 9.27
N CYS A 73 9.27 -14.50 8.32
CA CYS A 73 8.32 -15.58 8.56
C CYS A 73 8.94 -16.91 8.16
N ASN A 74 8.65 -17.95 8.94
CA ASN A 74 8.97 -19.31 8.53
C ASN A 74 7.83 -19.81 7.61
N MET A 75 8.16 -20.30 6.43
CA MET A 75 7.17 -20.92 5.54
C MET A 75 6.58 -22.20 6.15
N ASN A 76 7.30 -22.82 7.09
CA ASN A 76 6.75 -23.91 7.88
C ASN A 76 5.93 -23.36 9.04
N ASN A 77 4.63 -23.31 8.83
CA ASN A 77 3.61 -22.83 9.77
C ASN A 77 3.57 -23.64 11.09
N VAL A 78 3.90 -24.94 11.02
CA VAL A 78 3.83 -25.87 12.15
C VAL A 78 5.11 -26.67 12.27
N GLN A 79 5.75 -26.65 13.44
CA GLN A 79 6.87 -27.53 13.72
C GLN A 79 6.44 -28.99 13.68
N LYS A 80 7.07 -29.78 12.80
CA LYS A 80 6.76 -31.20 12.61
C LYS A 80 6.81 -32.01 13.92
N SER A 81 7.78 -31.73 14.78
CA SER A 81 7.90 -32.38 16.09
C SER A 81 6.68 -32.14 16.99
N ILE A 82 6.16 -30.92 16.98
CA ILE A 82 4.99 -30.52 17.78
C ILE A 82 3.71 -31.09 17.17
N ALA A 83 3.58 -31.06 15.83
CA ALA A 83 2.45 -31.68 15.13
C ALA A 83 2.31 -33.17 15.48
N LEU A 84 3.42 -33.91 15.48
CA LEU A 84 3.42 -35.34 15.85
C LEU A 84 3.06 -35.54 17.32
N ALA A 85 3.51 -34.66 18.22
CA ALA A 85 3.16 -34.73 19.64
C ALA A 85 1.65 -34.49 19.87
N ILE A 86 1.06 -33.53 19.16
CA ILE A 86 -0.38 -33.24 19.22
C ILE A 86 -1.20 -34.43 18.69
N GLN A 87 -0.76 -35.06 17.60
CA GLN A 87 -1.44 -36.22 17.04
C GLN A 87 -1.35 -37.48 17.92
N ALA A 88 -0.29 -37.62 18.72
CA ALA A 88 -0.11 -38.74 19.64
C ALA A 88 -0.80 -38.54 21.00
N GLY A 89 -1.26 -37.32 21.31
CA GLY A 89 -2.02 -37.02 22.51
C GLY A 89 -3.39 -37.71 22.51
N ASN A 90 -3.85 -38.12 23.70
CA ASN A 90 -5.14 -38.81 23.88
C ASN A 90 -6.08 -38.07 24.84
N ASP A 91 -5.75 -36.83 25.18
CA ASP A 91 -6.50 -35.98 26.11
C ASP A 91 -7.48 -35.05 25.35
N THR A 92 -8.50 -34.55 26.03
CA THR A 92 -9.51 -33.64 25.43
C THR A 92 -8.91 -32.34 24.90
N GLU A 93 -7.85 -31.82 25.55
CA GLU A 93 -7.09 -30.66 25.06
C GLU A 93 -6.41 -30.97 23.72
N SER A 94 -5.77 -32.14 23.61
CA SER A 94 -5.14 -32.58 22.37
C SER A 94 -6.14 -32.83 21.24
N GLU A 95 -7.41 -33.15 21.56
CA GLU A 95 -8.46 -33.27 20.55
C GLU A 95 -8.82 -31.93 19.91
N MET A 96 -8.87 -30.84 20.69
CA MET A 96 -9.07 -29.48 20.18
C MET A 96 -7.86 -29.04 19.35
N GLU A 97 -6.64 -29.23 19.85
CA GLU A 97 -5.41 -28.89 19.13
C GLU A 97 -5.26 -29.67 17.83
N ARG A 98 -5.71 -30.94 17.78
CA ARG A 98 -5.75 -31.74 16.54
C ARG A 98 -6.65 -31.10 15.48
N LYS A 99 -7.81 -30.59 15.88
CA LYS A 99 -8.76 -29.93 14.95
C LYS A 99 -8.19 -28.61 14.44
N LEU A 100 -7.58 -27.81 15.31
CA LEU A 100 -6.88 -26.58 14.91
C LEU A 100 -5.69 -26.88 13.99
N LEU A 101 -4.96 -27.96 14.28
CA LEU A 101 -3.83 -28.40 13.48
C LEU A 101 -4.24 -28.83 12.06
N SER A 102 -5.36 -29.55 11.90
CA SER A 102 -5.86 -29.90 10.56
C SER A 102 -6.32 -28.69 9.78
N ASP A 103 -7.05 -27.76 10.43
CA ASP A 103 -7.53 -26.52 9.80
C ASP A 103 -6.37 -25.63 9.32
N PHE A 104 -5.26 -25.60 10.06
CA PHE A 104 -4.09 -24.79 9.73
C PHE A 104 -3.15 -25.43 8.69
N CYS A 105 -3.24 -26.76 8.48
CA CYS A 105 -2.39 -27.50 7.53
C CYS A 105 -3.09 -27.84 6.21
N ASP A 106 -4.41 -28.01 6.23
CA ASP A 106 -5.20 -28.34 5.04
C ASP A 106 -5.71 -27.05 4.40
N GLU A 107 -5.13 -26.67 3.25
CA GLU A 107 -5.56 -25.51 2.45
C GLU A 107 -6.96 -25.70 1.84
N GLU A 108 -7.52 -26.91 1.94
CA GLU A 108 -8.81 -27.30 1.38
C GLU A 108 -9.79 -27.80 2.47
N SER A 109 -10.35 -26.87 3.25
CA SER A 109 -11.70 -27.08 3.82
C SER A 109 -12.53 -25.80 3.82
N LEU A 110 -13.25 -25.64 2.70
CA LEU A 110 -14.69 -25.37 2.63
C LEU A 110 -15.21 -24.22 3.51
N ILE A 111 -15.53 -23.10 2.85
CA ILE A 111 -16.74 -22.32 3.15
C ILE A 111 -17.94 -23.28 2.98
N GLY A 112 -18.17 -24.09 3.99
CA GLY A 112 -19.23 -25.07 4.12
C GLY A 112 -19.96 -24.76 5.41
N ASP A 113 -21.04 -24.01 5.24
CA ASP A 113 -22.14 -23.74 6.15
C ASP A 113 -22.20 -24.64 7.41
N GLY A 114 -22.16 -24.03 8.59
CA GLY A 114 -22.74 -24.65 9.80
C GLY A 114 -21.81 -25.20 10.89
N LEU A 115 -20.53 -24.79 11.00
CA LEU A 115 -19.80 -25.03 12.26
C LEU A 115 -19.91 -23.80 13.16
N GLY A 116 -20.94 -23.82 14.02
CA GLY A 116 -20.98 -22.99 15.21
C GLY A 116 -19.85 -23.35 16.17
N LEU A 117 -18.61 -23.01 15.82
CA LEU A 117 -17.56 -22.80 16.80
C LEU A 117 -17.95 -21.51 17.51
N GLY A 118 -18.73 -21.66 18.59
CA GLY A 118 -19.00 -20.58 19.51
C GLY A 118 -17.69 -19.89 19.79
N ALA A 119 -17.60 -18.62 19.38
CA ALA A 119 -16.43 -17.75 19.40
C ALA A 119 -15.27 -18.37 20.19
N GLY A 120 -14.46 -19.18 19.52
CA GLY A 120 -13.23 -19.69 20.11
C GLY A 120 -12.47 -18.47 20.57
N GLU A 121 -12.23 -18.35 21.88
CA GLU A 121 -11.56 -17.20 22.45
C GLU A 121 -10.27 -16.99 21.66
N TRP A 122 -10.09 -15.80 21.09
CA TRP A 122 -8.95 -15.48 20.24
C TRP A 122 -7.62 -15.84 20.89
N GLU A 123 -7.58 -15.78 22.22
CA GLU A 123 -6.42 -16.17 23.01
C GLU A 123 -6.06 -17.66 22.88
N THR A 124 -7.04 -18.56 22.71
CA THR A 124 -6.82 -19.99 22.49
C THR A 124 -6.14 -20.24 21.14
N VAL A 125 -6.66 -19.60 20.07
CA VAL A 125 -6.07 -19.70 18.72
C VAL A 125 -4.66 -19.11 18.71
N LYS A 126 -4.50 -17.93 19.32
CA LYS A 126 -3.21 -17.26 19.46
C LYS A 126 -2.20 -18.11 20.25
N ASN A 127 -2.60 -18.72 21.36
CA ASN A 127 -1.74 -19.59 22.15
C ASN A 127 -1.34 -20.86 21.39
N PHE A 128 -2.28 -21.44 20.63
CA PHE A 128 -1.98 -22.54 19.72
C PHE A 128 -0.94 -22.14 18.67
N MET A 129 -1.12 -21.01 17.99
CA MET A 129 -0.16 -20.50 17.01
C MET A 129 1.22 -20.26 17.63
N ILE A 130 1.29 -19.64 18.82
CA ILE A 130 2.56 -19.44 19.55
C ILE A 130 3.22 -20.79 19.89
N LYS A 131 2.44 -21.80 20.26
CA LYS A 131 2.94 -23.13 20.63
C LYS A 131 3.51 -23.89 19.43
N VAL A 132 2.84 -23.86 18.28
CA VAL A 132 3.21 -24.71 17.13
C VAL A 132 4.26 -24.08 16.20
N THR A 133 4.40 -22.76 16.23
CA THR A 133 5.29 -22.02 15.32
C THR A 133 6.75 -22.11 15.76
N GLN A 134 7.68 -21.87 14.83
CA GLN A 134 9.11 -21.87 15.12
C GLN A 134 9.51 -20.63 15.94
N PRO A 135 10.17 -20.77 17.10
CA PRO A 135 10.56 -19.61 17.89
C PRO A 135 11.70 -18.81 17.25
N CYS A 136 11.66 -17.49 17.41
CA CYS A 136 12.54 -16.54 16.71
C CYS A 136 14.03 -16.73 17.01
N ASP A 137 14.38 -17.06 18.25
CA ASP A 137 15.75 -17.34 18.70
C ASP A 137 16.32 -18.63 18.11
N ALA A 138 15.45 -19.58 17.74
CA ALA A 138 15.84 -20.80 17.07
C ALA A 138 16.00 -20.63 15.56
N MET A 139 15.18 -19.77 14.95
CA MET A 139 15.20 -19.47 13.52
C MET A 139 16.34 -18.50 13.14
N ILE A 140 16.54 -17.44 13.93
CA ILE A 140 17.48 -16.36 13.64
C ILE A 140 18.66 -16.46 14.60
N ARG A 141 19.74 -17.09 14.15
CA ARG A 141 20.92 -17.40 15.00
C ARG A 141 21.97 -16.30 15.05
N LEU A 142 22.10 -15.49 14.00
CA LEU A 142 23.12 -14.45 13.89
C LEU A 142 22.50 -13.14 13.42
N CYS A 143 22.76 -12.07 14.17
CA CYS A 143 22.33 -10.71 13.87
C CYS A 143 23.53 -9.78 13.94
N LEU A 144 23.72 -8.99 12.90
CA LEU A 144 24.74 -7.95 12.81
C LEU A 144 24.02 -6.62 12.60
N TRP A 145 24.24 -5.67 13.51
CA TRP A 145 23.65 -4.35 13.42
C TRP A 145 24.75 -3.31 13.32
N HIS A 146 24.78 -2.55 12.22
CA HIS A 146 25.86 -1.61 11.90
C HIS A 146 27.27 -2.27 11.91
N GLY A 147 27.34 -3.58 11.64
CA GLY A 147 28.58 -4.36 11.67
C GLY A 147 28.87 -5.04 13.01
N ASP A 148 28.15 -4.67 14.08
CA ASP A 148 28.36 -5.24 15.41
C ASP A 148 27.46 -6.45 15.66
N PRO A 149 27.99 -7.56 16.18
CA PRO A 149 27.18 -8.72 16.54
C PRO A 149 26.28 -8.38 17.72
N ILE A 150 24.98 -8.62 17.55
CA ILE A 150 23.96 -8.38 18.57
C ILE A 150 23.11 -9.62 18.80
N ASN A 151 22.52 -9.71 19.98
CA ASN A 151 21.66 -10.84 20.33
C ASN A 151 20.31 -10.72 19.61
N CYS A 152 20.04 -11.64 18.67
CA CYS A 152 18.80 -11.68 17.89
C CYS A 152 17.53 -11.73 18.76
N SER A 153 17.56 -12.49 19.87
CA SER A 153 16.42 -12.64 20.78
C SER A 153 16.04 -11.34 21.50
N ARG A 154 16.93 -10.33 21.50
CA ARG A 154 16.65 -9.01 22.11
C ARG A 154 16.04 -8.02 21.13
N ILE A 155 16.20 -8.24 19.82
CA ILE A 155 15.80 -7.28 18.80
C ILE A 155 14.69 -7.78 17.90
N PHE A 156 14.59 -9.09 17.69
CA PHE A 156 13.46 -9.73 17.02
C PHE A 156 12.44 -10.17 18.05
N TYR A 157 11.19 -9.80 17.83
CA TYR A 157 10.06 -10.20 18.66
C TYR A 157 9.00 -10.90 17.83
N PRO A 158 8.25 -11.85 18.43
CA PRO A 158 7.14 -12.49 17.76
C PRO A 158 6.05 -11.44 17.44
N SER A 159 5.62 -11.41 16.19
CA SER A 159 4.55 -10.58 15.68
C SER A 159 3.61 -11.45 14.86
N LEU A 160 2.31 -11.29 15.11
CA LEU A 160 1.28 -11.90 14.30
C LEU A 160 1.16 -11.21 12.94
N THR A 161 1.02 -12.00 11.88
CA THR A 161 0.76 -11.62 10.49
C THR A 161 -0.31 -12.54 9.87
N ASP A 162 -0.66 -12.28 8.62
CA ASP A 162 -1.47 -13.17 7.77
C ASP A 162 -0.81 -14.54 7.56
N GLU A 163 0.53 -14.57 7.43
CA GLU A 163 1.33 -15.80 7.36
C GLU A 163 1.51 -16.52 8.72
N GLY A 164 0.86 -16.06 9.79
CA GLY A 164 0.97 -16.65 11.13
C GLY A 164 1.92 -15.90 12.08
N MET A 165 2.68 -16.64 12.90
CA MET A 165 3.62 -16.02 13.86
C MET A 165 4.99 -15.82 13.22
N CYS A 166 5.37 -14.57 13.04
CA CYS A 166 6.64 -14.17 12.44
C CYS A 166 7.53 -13.39 13.41
N CYS A 167 8.77 -13.14 13.01
CA CYS A 167 9.75 -12.42 13.82
C CYS A 167 9.98 -11.03 13.24
N SER A 168 9.58 -9.99 13.96
CA SER A 168 9.73 -8.60 13.53
C SER A 168 10.83 -7.88 14.29
N PHE A 169 11.58 -7.05 13.57
CA PHE A 169 12.57 -6.12 14.08
C PHE A 169 12.18 -4.70 13.67
N ASN A 170 12.36 -3.73 14.57
CA ASN A 170 12.15 -2.30 14.31
C ASN A 170 10.74 -1.95 13.79
N LYS A 171 9.73 -2.77 14.12
CA LYS A 171 8.32 -2.46 13.88
C LYS A 171 7.78 -1.63 15.04
N VAL A 172 6.83 -0.75 14.73
CA VAL A 172 6.13 0.07 15.71
C VAL A 172 5.32 -0.84 16.64
N ARG A 173 5.38 -0.62 17.96
CA ARG A 173 4.59 -1.38 18.94
C ARG A 173 3.10 -1.16 18.70
N ASN A 174 2.29 -2.21 18.90
CA ASN A 174 0.84 -2.19 18.64
C ASN A 174 0.08 -1.06 19.36
N GLU A 175 0.58 -0.59 20.51
CA GLU A 175 0.02 0.53 21.27
C GLU A 175 0.11 1.88 20.53
N PHE A 176 1.05 2.02 19.58
CA PHE A 176 1.25 3.23 18.77
C PHE A 176 0.81 3.06 17.32
N ILE A 177 0.28 1.89 16.94
CA ILE A 177 -0.26 1.69 15.59
C ILE A 177 -1.59 2.43 15.50
N PHE A 178 -1.72 3.28 14.47
CA PHE A 178 -2.97 3.96 14.17
C PHE A 178 -4.05 2.92 13.87
N LYS A 179 -5.03 2.80 14.77
CA LYS A 179 -6.22 2.00 14.54
C LYS A 179 -7.27 2.93 13.98
N ASN A 180 -7.73 2.66 12.76
CA ASN A 180 -8.82 3.42 12.19
C ASN A 180 -10.05 3.29 13.11
N PRO A 181 -10.57 4.40 13.67
CA PRO A 181 -11.76 4.38 14.50
C PRO A 181 -13.02 4.00 13.70
#